data_AF-A0AAJ2A705-F1
#
_entry.id   AF-A0AAJ2A705-F1
#
_cell.length_a   1.000
_cell.length_b   1.000
_cell.length_c   1.000
_cell.angle_alpha   90.00
_cell.angle_beta   90.00
_cell.angle_gamma   90.00
#
_symmetry.space_group_name_H-M   'P 1'
#
loop_
_entity.id
_entity.type
_entity.pdbx_description
1 polymer ?
#
loop_
_entity_poly.entity_id
_entity_poly.type
_entity_poly.pdbx_seq_one_letter_code
_entity_poly.pdbx_strand_id
1 'polypeptide(L)'
;MKLARVKVEYTCGLTLTDRVSLDVISGVVAIPPRLALLMTVMQEAECSPVFSLDYKGYVLPVSTRPDGTYVVSVPPDPGPGLRDRLYAIANPSKDQRQQNGRYLHTLSAASIGGAVGYAHSSAVWVWATALGTAALVVLGVVLWYAGFLHMKGE
;
A
#
# COMPACT_ATOMS: atom_id res chain seq x y z
N MET A 1 11.88 11.50 5.80
CA MET A 1 12.39 10.17 5.38
C MET A 1 11.26 9.33 4.78
N LYS A 2 11.50 8.75 3.60
CA LYS A 2 10.63 7.78 2.93
C LYS A 2 11.41 6.50 2.66
N LEU A 3 10.73 5.36 2.65
CA LEU A 3 11.35 4.09 2.26
C LEU A 3 11.43 4.02 0.73
N ALA A 4 12.60 3.65 0.25
CA ALA A 4 12.86 3.37 -1.15
C ALA A 4 13.59 2.03 -1.27
N ARG A 5 13.60 1.44 -2.46
CA ARG A 5 14.35 0.21 -2.70
C ARG A 5 15.62 0.57 -3.44
N VAL A 6 16.73 -0.01 -3.02
CA VAL A 6 18.03 0.21 -3.66
C VAL A 6 18.51 -1.08 -4.29
N LYS A 7 19.16 -0.95 -5.44
CA LYS A 7 19.74 -2.05 -6.21
C LYS A 7 21.21 -1.73 -6.49
N VAL A 8 22.09 -2.60 -6.01
CA VAL A 8 23.54 -2.53 -6.21
C VAL A 8 23.93 -3.69 -7.10
N GLU A 9 24.44 -3.41 -8.29
CA GLU A 9 24.85 -4.41 -9.27
C GLU A 9 26.37 -4.43 -9.40
N TYR A 10 26.98 -5.60 -9.19
CA TYR A 10 28.42 -5.81 -9.32
C TYR A 10 28.76 -6.46 -10.66
N THR A 11 30.02 -6.30 -11.08
CA THR A 11 30.56 -6.83 -12.34
C THR A 11 30.51 -8.35 -12.46
N CYS A 12 30.59 -9.07 -11.33
CA CYS A 12 30.44 -10.52 -11.27
C CYS A 12 29.00 -11.04 -11.45
N GLY A 13 28.02 -10.14 -11.66
CA GLY A 13 26.60 -10.48 -11.80
C GLY A 13 25.84 -10.55 -10.48
N LEU A 14 26.50 -10.34 -9.34
CA LEU A 14 25.82 -10.22 -8.05
C LEU A 14 24.95 -8.96 -8.01
N THR A 15 23.69 -9.12 -7.60
CA THR A 15 22.77 -8.01 -7.38
C THR A 15 22.29 -8.02 -5.93
N LEU A 16 22.59 -6.96 -5.19
CA LEU A 16 22.06 -6.74 -3.85
C LEU A 16 20.85 -5.82 -3.92
N THR A 17 19.74 -6.23 -3.30
CA THR A 17 18.53 -5.42 -3.21
C THR A 17 18.13 -5.25 -1.75
N ASP A 18 17.96 -4.01 -1.29
CA ASP A 18 17.51 -3.73 0.08
C ASP A 18 16.58 -2.49 0.14
N ARG A 19 15.95 -2.27 1.29
CA ARG A 19 15.21 -1.06 1.62
C ARG A 19 16.11 -0.05 2.30
N VAL A 20 16.05 1.18 1.83
CA VAL A 20 16.83 2.33 2.34
C VAL A 20 15.92 3.49 2.69
N SER A 21 16.42 4.43 3.50
CA SER A 21 15.69 5.65 3.82
C SER A 21 16.16 6.80 2.94
N LEU A 22 15.25 7.37 2.16
CA LEU A 22 15.46 8.54 1.31
C LEU A 22 14.93 9.80 2.02
N ASP A 23 15.76 10.82 2.15
CA ASP A 23 15.27 12.18 2.37
C ASP A 23 14.89 12.80 1.02
N VAL A 24 13.60 13.01 0.82
CA VAL A 24 13.04 13.48 -0.46
C VAL A 24 13.42 14.95 -0.72
N ILE A 25 13.68 15.73 0.33
CA ILE A 25 14.01 17.15 0.20
C ILE A 25 15.49 17.31 -0.18
N SER A 26 16.39 16.64 0.53
CA SER A 26 17.84 16.76 0.29
C SER A 26 18.38 15.76 -0.74
N GLY A 27 17.60 14.74 -1.11
CA GLY A 27 18.01 13.64 -1.98
C GLY A 27 18.95 12.64 -1.31
N VAL A 28 19.23 12.76 0.00
CA VAL A 28 20.18 11.92 0.72
C VAL A 28 19.59 10.52 0.96
N VAL A 29 20.37 9.49 0.64
CA VAL A 29 20.03 8.08 0.84
C VAL A 29 20.81 7.56 2.04
N ALA A 30 20.09 7.23 3.11
CA ALA A 30 20.64 6.57 4.29
C ALA A 30 20.60 5.04 4.08
N ILE A 31 21.79 4.48 3.92
CA ILE A 31 22.01 3.04 3.75
C ILE A 31 22.02 2.36 5.13
N PRO A 32 21.32 1.23 5.31
CA PRO A 32 21.36 0.49 6.56
C PRO A 32 22.78 -0.08 6.79
N PRO A 33 23.28 -0.12 8.04
CA PRO A 33 24.64 -0.56 8.35
C PRO A 33 25.01 -1.94 7.77
N ARG A 34 24.04 -2.86 7.73
CA ARG A 34 24.21 -4.20 7.15
C ARG A 34 24.57 -4.18 5.66
N LEU A 35 23.93 -3.30 4.89
CA LEU A 35 24.16 -3.19 3.45
C LEU A 35 25.49 -2.48 3.22
N ALA A 36 25.78 -1.44 4.00
CA ALA A 36 27.07 -0.76 3.96
C ALA A 36 28.23 -1.75 4.21
N LEU A 37 28.11 -2.60 5.25
CA LEU A 37 29.12 -3.61 5.57
C LEU A 37 29.32 -4.62 4.43
N LEU A 38 28.23 -5.10 3.83
CA LEU A 38 28.30 -6.02 2.71
C LEU A 38 28.93 -5.35 1.47
N MET A 39 28.60 -4.09 1.20
CA MET A 39 29.19 -3.33 0.11
C MET A 39 30.69 -3.14 0.30
N THR A 40 31.16 -2.86 1.52
CA THR A 40 32.61 -2.74 1.81
C THR A 40 33.36 -4.05 1.55
N VAL A 41 32.80 -5.20 1.96
CA VAL A 41 33.42 -6.51 1.69
C VAL A 41 33.50 -6.76 0.18
N MET A 42 32.44 -6.46 -0.56
CA MET A 42 32.44 -6.64 -2.01
C MET A 42 33.43 -5.70 -2.73
N GLN A 43 33.65 -4.50 -2.19
CA GLN A 43 34.58 -3.52 -2.77
C GLN A 43 36.05 -3.97 -2.71
N GLU A 44 36.40 -4.92 -1.84
CA GLU A 44 37.73 -5.52 -1.80
C GLU A 44 37.97 -6.53 -2.95
N ALA A 45 36.90 -7.17 -3.43
CA ALA A 45 36.97 -8.24 -4.42
C ALA A 45 36.50 -7.82 -5.83
N GLU A 46 35.63 -6.82 -5.91
CA GLU A 46 34.94 -6.43 -7.14
C GLU A 46 35.12 -4.94 -7.48
N CYS A 47 34.93 -4.62 -8.76
CA CYS A 47 34.95 -3.24 -9.24
C CYS A 47 33.69 -2.46 -8.82
N SER A 48 33.75 -1.13 -9.01
CA SER A 48 32.68 -0.20 -8.61
C SER A 48 31.31 -0.67 -9.10
N PRO A 49 30.34 -0.85 -8.19
CA PRO A 49 29.01 -1.31 -8.58
C PRO A 49 28.22 -0.20 -9.29
N VAL A 50 27.23 -0.60 -10.08
CA VAL A 50 26.16 0.30 -10.53
C VAL A 50 25.14 0.41 -9.40
N PHE A 51 24.95 1.63 -8.91
CA PHE A 51 24.06 1.90 -7.79
C PHE A 51 22.81 2.66 -8.24
N SER A 52 21.63 2.05 -8.06
CA SER A 52 20.36 2.62 -8.47
C SER A 52 19.31 2.54 -7.36
N LEU A 53 18.44 3.54 -7.30
CA LEU A 53 17.35 3.67 -6.34
C LEU A 53 16.02 3.62 -7.09
N ASP A 54 15.17 2.66 -6.74
CA ASP A 54 13.78 2.63 -7.15
C ASP A 54 12.93 3.41 -6.15
N TYR A 55 12.37 4.53 -6.62
CA TYR A 55 11.46 5.37 -5.87
C TYR A 55 10.28 5.83 -6.73
N LYS A 56 9.07 5.46 -6.34
CA LYS A 56 7.81 5.79 -7.04
C LYS A 56 7.81 5.40 -8.53
N GLY A 57 8.48 4.29 -8.88
CA GLY A 57 8.57 3.80 -10.25
C GLY A 57 9.67 4.45 -11.10
N TYR A 58 10.42 5.39 -10.54
CA TYR A 58 11.64 5.93 -11.16
C TYR A 58 12.86 5.15 -10.70
N VAL A 59 13.72 4.77 -11.65
CA VAL A 59 15.06 4.24 -11.38
C VAL A 59 16.03 5.42 -11.42
N LEU A 60 16.45 5.87 -10.24
CA LEU A 60 17.32 7.02 -10.06
C LEU A 60 18.77 6.54 -9.84
N PRO A 61 19.76 7.02 -10.62
CA PRO A 61 21.15 6.71 -10.36
C PRO A 61 21.59 7.34 -9.04
N VAL A 62 22.29 6.56 -8.20
CA VAL A 62 22.83 7.02 -6.93
C VAL A 62 24.26 7.50 -7.16
N SER A 63 24.53 8.75 -6.79
CA SER A 63 25.86 9.35 -6.82
C SER A 63 26.43 9.47 -5.41
N THR A 64 27.74 9.32 -5.26
CA THR A 64 28.43 9.54 -4.00
C THR A 64 29.04 10.93 -3.97
N ARG A 65 28.77 11.71 -2.93
CA ARG A 65 29.44 13.00 -2.68
C ARG A 65 30.85 12.79 -2.12
N PRO A 66 31.71 13.82 -2.16
CA PRO A 66 33.05 13.76 -1.58
C PRO A 66 33.08 13.44 -0.07
N ASP A 67 31.99 13.70 0.64
CA ASP A 67 31.80 13.38 2.06
C ASP A 67 31.39 11.91 2.32
N GLY A 68 31.30 11.09 1.26
CA GLY A 68 30.87 9.69 1.33
C GLY A 68 29.35 9.51 1.42
N THR A 69 28.56 10.58 1.35
CA THR A 69 27.09 10.48 1.37
C THR A 69 26.54 10.08 0.02
N TYR A 70 25.52 9.23 0.04
CA TYR A 70 24.81 8.79 -1.17
C TYR A 70 23.65 9.74 -1.45
N VAL A 71 23.55 10.22 -2.68
CA VAL A 71 22.55 11.20 -3.09
C VAL A 71 21.92 10.83 -4.42
N VAL A 72 20.64 11.15 -4.55
CA VAL A 72 19.88 11.03 -5.79
C VAL A 72 19.22 12.36 -6.14
N SER A 73 19.10 12.65 -7.43
CA SER A 73 18.25 13.74 -7.90
C SER A 73 16.81 13.24 -7.94
N VAL A 74 15.99 13.64 -6.97
CA VAL A 74 14.58 13.26 -6.93
C VAL A 74 13.81 14.22 -7.84
N PRO A 75 13.17 13.74 -8.92
CA PRO A 75 12.34 14.60 -9.75
C PRO A 75 11.17 15.17 -8.94
N PRO A 76 10.73 16.41 -9.22
CA PRO A 76 9.53 16.96 -8.59
C PRO A 76 8.35 16.04 -8.88
N ASP A 77 7.76 15.51 -7.82
CA ASP A 77 6.59 14.64 -7.93
C ASP A 77 5.33 15.51 -7.93
N PRO A 78 4.59 15.62 -9.05
CA PRO A 78 3.33 16.36 -9.08
C PRO A 78 2.23 15.71 -8.21
N GLY A 79 2.54 14.56 -7.59
CA GLY A 79 1.57 13.75 -6.85
C GLY A 79 0.74 12.89 -7.79
N PRO A 80 -0.09 12.00 -7.23
CA PRO A 80 -0.91 11.12 -8.04
C PRO A 80 -1.93 11.94 -8.83
N GLY A 81 -1.84 11.84 -10.16
CA GLY A 81 -2.82 12.44 -11.07
C GLY A 81 -4.19 11.79 -10.89
N LEU A 82 -5.22 12.35 -11.52
CA LEU A 82 -6.58 11.79 -11.48
C LEU A 82 -6.60 10.30 -11.87
N ARG A 83 -5.82 9.94 -12.91
CA ARG A 83 -5.69 8.57 -13.40
C ARG A 83 -5.15 7.61 -12.32
N ASP A 84 -4.13 8.02 -11.58
CA ASP A 84 -3.52 7.19 -10.53
C ASP A 84 -4.48 6.97 -9.36
N ARG A 85 -5.27 8.00 -9.02
CA ARG A 85 -6.31 7.89 -8.00
C ARG A 85 -7.42 6.92 -8.42
N LEU A 86 -7.90 7.03 -9.66
CA LEU A 86 -8.91 6.12 -10.21
C LEU A 86 -8.37 4.69 -10.29
N TYR A 87 -7.11 4.52 -10.67
CA TYR A 87 -6.45 3.21 -10.69
C TYR A 87 -6.36 2.61 -9.29
N ALA A 88 -6.00 3.38 -8.27
CA ALA A 88 -5.93 2.93 -6.88
C ALA A 88 -7.31 2.54 -6.30
N ILE A 89 -8.39 3.20 -6.74
CA ILE A 89 -9.77 2.82 -6.40
C ILE A 89 -10.13 1.48 -7.06
N ALA A 90 -9.78 1.32 -8.33
CA ALA A 90 -10.07 0.08 -9.08
C ALA A 90 -9.21 -1.11 -8.62
N ASN A 91 -7.99 -0.85 -8.14
CA ASN A 91 -7.01 -1.86 -7.74
C ASN A 91 -6.51 -1.60 -6.30
N PRO A 92 -7.39 -1.78 -5.29
CA PRO A 92 -7.03 -1.53 -3.90
C PRO A 92 -5.94 -2.49 -3.42
N SER A 93 -5.03 -1.98 -2.60
CA SER A 93 -4.02 -2.79 -1.92
C SER A 93 -4.66 -3.82 -0.98
N LYS A 94 -3.89 -4.83 -0.55
CA LYS A 94 -4.33 -5.84 0.43
C LYS A 94 -4.90 -5.20 1.71
N ASP A 95 -4.20 -4.20 2.24
CA ASP A 95 -4.62 -3.51 3.45
C ASP A 95 -5.91 -2.71 3.22
N GLN A 96 -6.04 -2.04 2.07
CA GLN A 96 -7.26 -1.33 1.69
C GLN A 96 -8.45 -2.28 1.50
N ARG A 97 -8.25 -3.43 0.86
CA ARG A 97 -9.27 -4.48 0.74
C ARG A 97 -9.74 -4.96 2.12
N GLN A 98 -8.81 -5.24 3.03
CA GLN A 98 -9.15 -5.68 4.38
C GLN A 98 -9.89 -4.61 5.19
N GLN A 99 -9.49 -3.34 5.07
CA GLN A 99 -10.21 -2.23 5.70
C GLN A 99 -11.62 -2.08 5.13
N ASN A 100 -11.78 -2.14 3.80
CA ASN A 100 -13.09 -2.13 3.15
C ASN A 100 -13.95 -3.31 3.61
N GLY A 101 -13.37 -4.51 3.75
CA GLY A 101 -14.06 -5.69 4.25
C GLY A 101 -14.58 -5.51 5.68
N ARG A 102 -13.78 -4.94 6.59
CA ARG A 102 -14.21 -4.61 7.96
C ARG A 102 -15.35 -3.59 7.95
N TYR A 103 -15.24 -2.57 7.11
CA TYR A 103 -16.30 -1.56 6.97
C TYR A 103 -17.62 -2.18 6.47
N LEU A 104 -17.57 -3.08 5.49
CA LEU A 104 -18.73 -3.82 5.00
C LEU A 104 -19.38 -4.68 6.10
N HIS A 105 -18.59 -5.32 6.97
CA HIS A 105 -19.13 -6.04 8.12
C HIS A 105 -19.83 -5.12 9.13
N THR A 106 -19.29 -3.91 9.37
CA THR A 106 -19.96 -2.92 10.22
C THR A 106 -21.30 -2.48 9.62
N LEU A 107 -21.34 -2.20 8.32
CA LEU A 107 -22.58 -1.86 7.62
C LEU A 107 -23.58 -3.03 7.61
N SER A 108 -23.10 -4.26 7.48
CA SER A 108 -23.91 -5.46 7.61
C SER A 108 -24.59 -5.53 8.99
N ALA A 109 -23.82 -5.37 10.06
CA ALA A 109 -24.35 -5.37 11.42
C ALA A 109 -25.37 -4.24 11.64
N ALA A 110 -25.08 -3.05 11.13
CA ALA A 110 -26.01 -1.92 11.15
C ALA A 110 -27.30 -2.21 10.37
N SER A 111 -27.22 -2.89 9.22
CA SER A 111 -28.39 -3.29 8.42
C SER A 111 -29.28 -4.28 9.16
N ILE A 112 -28.70 -5.29 9.83
CA ILE A 112 -29.46 -6.26 10.64
C ILE A 112 -30.10 -5.58 11.85
N GLY A 113 -29.34 -4.74 12.57
CA GLY A 113 -29.89 -3.93 13.67
C GLY A 113 -31.01 -3.01 13.21
N GLY A 114 -30.84 -2.39 12.04
CA GLY A 114 -31.87 -1.57 11.38
C GLY A 114 -33.12 -2.36 11.02
N ALA A 115 -32.98 -3.59 10.51
CA ALA A 115 -34.12 -4.46 10.20
C ALA A 115 -34.96 -4.74 11.45
N VAL A 116 -34.30 -5.07 12.57
CA VAL A 116 -34.97 -5.31 13.86
C VAL A 116 -35.66 -4.05 14.35
N GLY A 117 -34.97 -2.90 14.33
CA GLY A 117 -35.55 -1.62 14.74
C GLY A 117 -36.75 -1.21 13.87
N TYR A 118 -36.66 -1.37 12.55
CA TYR A 118 -37.72 -1.03 11.60
C TYR A 118 -38.96 -1.93 11.77
N ALA A 119 -38.75 -3.24 11.93
CA ALA A 119 -39.81 -4.20 12.24
C ALA A 119 -40.49 -3.91 13.58
N HIS A 120 -39.70 -3.64 14.62
CA HIS A 120 -40.20 -3.42 15.98
C HIS A 120 -40.94 -2.08 16.14
N SER A 121 -40.50 -1.04 15.45
CA SER A 121 -41.14 0.30 15.47
C SER A 121 -42.44 0.37 14.67
N SER A 122 -42.77 -0.67 13.90
CA SER A 122 -43.95 -0.70 13.06
C SER A 122 -45.18 -1.19 13.83
N ALA A 123 -46.15 -0.31 14.07
CA ALA A 123 -47.40 -0.63 14.75
C ALA A 123 -48.31 -1.59 13.96
N VAL A 124 -48.21 -1.57 12.63
CA VAL A 124 -48.96 -2.46 11.71
C VAL A 124 -48.02 -2.96 10.62
N TRP A 125 -48.08 -4.26 10.35
CA TRP A 125 -47.33 -4.87 9.26
C TRP A 125 -48.10 -4.76 7.95
N VAL A 126 -47.71 -3.78 7.14
CA VAL A 126 -48.13 -3.66 5.75
C VAL A 126 -47.05 -4.19 4.81
N TRP A 127 -47.41 -4.41 3.54
CA TRP A 127 -46.47 -4.88 2.52
C TRP A 127 -45.18 -4.06 2.44
N ALA A 128 -45.27 -2.74 2.59
CA ALA A 128 -44.09 -1.86 2.61
C ALA A 128 -43.14 -2.17 3.77
N THR A 129 -43.67 -2.39 4.99
CA THR A 129 -42.88 -2.77 6.16
C THR A 129 -42.22 -4.13 5.99
N ALA A 130 -42.96 -5.10 5.45
CA ALA A 130 -42.43 -6.44 5.17
C ALA A 130 -41.28 -6.38 4.15
N LEU A 131 -41.47 -5.63 3.05
CA LEU A 131 -40.45 -5.45 2.02
C LEU A 131 -39.23 -4.68 2.54
N GLY A 132 -39.42 -3.62 3.31
CA GLY A 132 -38.33 -2.83 3.89
C GLY A 132 -37.49 -3.64 4.88
N THR A 133 -38.15 -4.39 5.77
CA THR A 133 -37.47 -5.31 6.69
C THR A 133 -36.68 -6.37 5.92
N ALA A 134 -37.31 -7.01 4.92
CA ALA A 134 -36.65 -8.02 4.09
C ALA A 134 -35.45 -7.44 3.34
N ALA A 135 -35.57 -6.25 2.78
CA ALA A 135 -34.48 -5.57 2.07
C ALA A 135 -33.27 -5.31 2.99
N LEU A 136 -33.50 -4.88 4.23
CA LEU A 136 -32.44 -4.67 5.22
C LEU A 136 -31.75 -5.98 5.63
N VAL A 137 -32.50 -7.08 5.75
CA VAL A 137 -31.91 -8.41 6.00
C VAL A 137 -31.05 -8.86 4.82
N VAL A 138 -31.59 -8.77 3.59
CA VAL A 138 -30.86 -9.14 2.36
C VAL A 138 -29.59 -8.31 2.21
N LEU A 139 -29.69 -6.99 2.41
CA LEU A 139 -28.54 -6.09 2.35
C LEU A 139 -27.49 -6.48 3.41
N GLY A 140 -27.92 -6.81 4.62
CA GLY A 140 -27.03 -7.30 5.68
C GLY A 140 -26.24 -8.54 5.27
N VAL A 141 -26.91 -9.54 4.70
CA VAL A 141 -26.27 -10.78 4.22
C VAL A 141 -25.32 -10.51 3.06
N VAL A 142 -25.73 -9.71 2.08
CA VAL A 142 -24.90 -9.36 0.91
C VAL A 142 -23.64 -8.62 1.35
N LEU A 143 -23.76 -7.62 2.23
CA LEU A 143 -22.62 -6.87 2.76
C LEU A 143 -21.68 -7.75 3.58
N TRP A 144 -22.23 -8.66 4.39
CA TRP A 144 -21.42 -9.62 5.14
C TRP A 144 -20.60 -10.51 4.21
N TYR A 145 -21.25 -11.08 3.19
CA TYR A 145 -20.59 -11.96 2.23
C TYR A 145 -19.53 -11.21 1.40
N ALA A 146 -19.86 -10.00 0.93
CA ALA A 146 -18.90 -9.15 0.24
C ALA A 146 -17.70 -8.81 1.12
N GLY A 147 -17.92 -8.48 2.40
CA GLY A 147 -16.86 -8.24 3.37
C GLY A 147 -15.95 -9.45 3.57
N PHE A 148 -16.56 -10.64 3.68
CA PHE A 148 -15.84 -11.91 3.79
C PHE A 148 -14.92 -12.17 2.58
N LEU A 149 -15.39 -11.92 1.35
CA LEU A 149 -14.56 -12.04 0.14
C LEU A 149 -13.37 -11.07 0.13
N HIS A 150 -13.55 -9.86 0.67
CA HIS A 150 -12.47 -8.85 0.74
C HIS A 150 -11.42 -9.17 1.81
N MET A 151 -11.76 -10.00 2.80
CA MET A 151 -10.85 -10.38 3.89
C MET A 151 -10.05 -11.66 3.61
N LYS A 152 -10.38 -12.44 2.57
CA LYS A 152 -9.54 -13.56 2.15
C LYS A 152 -8.15 -13.06 1.71
N GLY A 153 -7.13 -13.54 2.41
CA GLY A 153 -5.72 -13.25 2.14
C GLY A 153 -5.19 -14.17 1.05
N GLU A 154 -4.54 -13.55 0.05
CA GLU A 154 -3.94 -14.11 -1.18
C GLU A 154 -4.57 -15.39 -1.75
#